data_AF-A0A356KTR2-F1
#
_entry.id   AF-A0A356KTR2-F1
#
_cell.length_a   1.000
_cell.length_b   1.000
_cell.length_c   1.000
_cell.angle_alpha   90.00
_cell.angle_beta   90.00
_cell.angle_gamma   90.00
#
_symmetry.space_group_name_H-M   'P 1'
#
loop_
_entity.id
_entity.type
_entity.pdbx_description
1 polymer ?
#
loop_
_entity_poly.entity_id
_entity_poly.type
_entity_poly.pdbx_seq_one_letter_code
_entity_poly.pdbx_strand_id
1 'polypeptide(L)'
;AIQEALGAVTYGLEGLSPLGAPTDATQIRVRGKSGVAEGIASRAEQGAPLVGTKRMVVRSPRVWVGHGKRDGRSLLLVPLYDQGQVSGLGLVHVRFKTEVDQRTRVRALKAVGRYEDLKCTVQEMDLDWDDALLGDFQLEELLTESAERLGEAIRARAEVAAGEGGQG
;
A
#
# COMPACT_ATOMS: atom_id res chain seq x y z
N ALA A 1 11.53 4.34 -5.87
CA ALA A 1 10.36 4.51 -5.00
C ALA A 1 10.77 4.64 -3.53
N ILE A 2 11.40 3.62 -2.95
CA ILE A 2 11.86 3.65 -1.55
C ILE A 2 13.21 4.37 -1.44
N GLN A 3 13.37 5.22 -0.41
CA GLN A 3 14.63 5.83 -0.02
C GLN A 3 15.36 4.98 1.03
N GLU A 4 14.62 4.51 2.04
CA GLU A 4 15.17 3.75 3.16
C GLU A 4 14.16 2.74 3.68
N ALA A 5 14.63 1.54 4.06
CA ALA A 5 13.88 0.58 4.86
C ALA A 5 14.35 0.71 6.31
N LEU A 6 13.48 1.23 7.17
CA LEU A 6 13.80 1.61 8.55
C LEU A 6 13.81 0.40 9.50
N GLY A 7 13.10 -0.67 9.13
CA GLY A 7 12.95 -1.86 9.94
C GLY A 7 11.73 -2.66 9.52
N ALA A 8 11.63 -3.89 10.01
CA ALA A 8 10.53 -4.78 9.65
C ALA A 8 10.07 -5.67 10.79
N VAL A 9 8.83 -6.13 10.71
CA VAL A 9 8.29 -7.25 11.50
C VAL A 9 7.92 -8.37 10.55
N THR A 10 8.48 -9.55 10.77
CA THR A 10 8.07 -10.77 10.07
C THR A 10 7.05 -11.50 10.91
N TYR A 11 5.92 -11.84 10.32
CA TYR A 11 4.86 -12.62 10.95
C TYR A 11 4.70 -13.98 10.31
N GLY A 12 4.46 -14.99 11.12
CA GLY A 12 3.98 -16.30 10.68
C GLY A 12 2.47 -16.42 10.87
N LEU A 13 1.84 -17.22 10.01
CA LEU A 13 0.41 -17.53 10.06
C LEU A 13 0.20 -18.99 10.45
N GLU A 14 -0.85 -19.25 11.22
CA GLU A 14 -1.26 -20.58 11.65
C GLU A 14 -2.78 -20.72 11.49
N GLY A 15 -3.28 -21.91 11.16
CA GLY A 15 -4.72 -22.16 11.00
C GLY A 15 -5.32 -21.54 9.72
N LEU A 16 -4.55 -21.49 8.63
CA LEU A 16 -5.08 -21.20 7.29
C LEU A 16 -5.85 -22.41 6.75
N SER A 17 -6.73 -22.17 5.77
CA SER A 17 -7.37 -23.25 5.02
C SER A 17 -6.35 -23.99 4.13
N PRO A 18 -6.68 -25.18 3.59
CA PRO A 18 -5.81 -25.89 2.64
C PRO A 18 -5.44 -25.10 1.39
N LEU A 19 -6.21 -24.06 1.06
CA LEU A 19 -5.98 -23.15 -0.06
C LEU A 19 -5.22 -21.87 0.35
N GLY A 20 -4.72 -21.79 1.59
CA GLY A 20 -3.99 -20.63 2.11
C GLY A 20 -4.88 -19.44 2.49
N ALA A 21 -6.20 -19.60 2.52
CA ALA A 21 -7.13 -18.53 2.88
C ALA A 21 -7.30 -18.41 4.41
N PRO A 22 -7.53 -17.20 4.95
CA PRO A 22 -7.74 -17.03 6.38
C PRO A 22 -9.13 -17.54 6.81
N THR A 23 -9.17 -18.22 7.95
CA THR A 23 -10.36 -18.70 8.66
C THR A 23 -10.55 -17.92 9.96
N ASP A 24 -11.64 -18.16 10.68
CA ASP A 24 -11.86 -17.52 12.00
C ASP A 24 -10.91 -18.05 13.07
N ALA A 25 -10.33 -19.23 12.87
CA ALA A 25 -9.29 -19.79 13.72
C ALA A 25 -7.88 -19.31 13.36
N THR A 26 -7.70 -18.58 12.25
CA THR A 26 -6.36 -18.14 11.82
C THR A 26 -5.74 -17.18 12.82
N GLN A 27 -4.51 -17.51 13.22
CA GLN A 27 -3.69 -16.70 14.10
C GLN A 27 -2.48 -16.13 13.38
N ILE A 28 -1.96 -15.04 13.94
CA ILE A 28 -0.73 -14.39 13.50
C ILE A 28 0.22 -14.22 14.68
N ARG A 29 1.50 -14.52 14.45
CA ARG A 29 2.56 -14.41 15.47
C ARG A 29 3.78 -13.70 14.92
N VAL A 30 4.42 -12.85 15.72
CA VAL A 30 5.73 -12.28 15.39
C VAL A 30 6.79 -13.38 15.35
N ARG A 31 7.55 -13.45 14.27
CA ARG A 31 8.70 -14.36 14.09
C ARG A 31 10.04 -13.63 14.19
N GLY A 32 10.06 -12.34 13.87
CA GLY A 32 11.27 -11.54 13.97
C GLY A 32 10.96 -10.05 13.83
N LYS A 33 11.88 -9.24 14.33
CA LYS A 33 11.88 -7.79 14.21
C LYS A 33 13.27 -7.32 13.84
N SER A 34 13.36 -6.21 13.13
CA SER A 34 14.62 -5.56 12.81
C SER A 34 14.47 -4.04 12.77
N GLY A 35 15.58 -3.33 13.01
CA GLY A 35 15.64 -1.87 12.91
C GLY A 35 14.65 -1.19 13.85
N VAL A 36 13.94 -0.16 13.37
CA VAL A 36 12.97 0.59 14.19
C VAL A 36 11.86 -0.26 14.79
N ALA A 37 11.58 -1.44 14.20
CA ALA A 37 10.52 -2.31 14.66
C ALA A 37 10.86 -3.06 15.96
N GLU A 38 12.14 -3.21 16.31
CA GLU A 38 12.59 -3.91 17.53
C GLU A 38 12.01 -3.25 18.80
N GLY A 39 11.96 -1.92 18.83
CA GLY A 39 11.40 -1.15 19.94
C GLY A 39 9.87 -1.00 19.92
N ILE A 40 9.16 -1.51 18.90
CA ILE A 40 7.72 -1.30 18.75
C ILE A 40 6.96 -2.52 19.25
N ALA A 41 6.12 -2.36 20.28
CA ALA A 41 5.29 -3.43 20.82
C ALA A 41 4.19 -3.90 19.84
N SER A 42 4.17 -5.20 19.55
CA SER A 42 3.14 -5.84 18.73
C SER A 42 2.12 -6.58 19.59
N ARG A 43 0.82 -6.48 19.27
CA ARG A 43 -0.20 -7.30 19.94
C ARG A 43 -0.04 -8.81 19.66
N ALA A 44 0.77 -9.16 18.66
CA ALA A 44 0.93 -10.50 18.15
C ALA A 44 2.27 -11.14 18.57
N GLU A 45 2.99 -10.59 19.57
CA GLU A 45 4.25 -11.21 20.04
C GLU A 45 4.06 -12.69 20.36
N GLN A 46 3.02 -13.00 21.14
CA GLN A 46 2.71 -14.36 21.59
C GLN A 46 1.60 -15.04 20.78
N GLY A 47 1.22 -14.46 19.64
CA GLY A 47 0.06 -14.89 18.88
C GLY A 47 -1.18 -14.05 19.16
N ALA A 48 -1.98 -13.80 18.13
CA ALA A 48 -3.27 -13.14 18.22
C ALA A 48 -4.16 -13.55 17.03
N PRO A 49 -5.49 -13.40 17.12
CA PRO A 49 -6.37 -13.58 15.97
C PRO A 49 -5.97 -12.68 14.79
N LEU A 50 -5.99 -13.25 13.58
CA LEU A 50 -5.74 -12.50 12.35
C LEU A 50 -6.98 -11.67 11.99
N VAL A 51 -6.91 -10.36 12.26
CA VAL A 51 -8.00 -9.39 11.98
C VAL A 51 -7.50 -8.12 11.28
N GLY A 52 -8.43 -7.35 10.72
CA GLY A 52 -8.18 -6.06 10.08
C GLY A 52 -7.37 -6.17 8.78
N THR A 53 -6.55 -5.15 8.48
CA THR A 53 -5.74 -5.05 7.26
C THR A 53 -4.87 -6.30 7.00
N LYS A 54 -4.34 -6.92 8.07
CA LYS A 54 -3.54 -8.14 7.94
C LYS A 54 -4.37 -9.32 7.42
N ARG A 55 -5.60 -9.49 7.92
CA ARG A 55 -6.54 -10.51 7.41
C ARG A 55 -6.90 -10.24 5.95
N MET A 56 -7.16 -8.97 5.61
CA MET A 56 -7.49 -8.57 4.24
C MET A 56 -6.37 -8.91 3.25
N VAL A 57 -5.11 -8.60 3.59
CA VAL A 57 -3.95 -8.91 2.74
C VAL A 57 -3.75 -10.42 2.58
N VAL A 58 -3.97 -11.23 3.62
CA VAL A 58 -3.89 -12.69 3.48
C VAL A 58 -5.03 -13.23 2.59
N ARG A 59 -6.23 -12.66 2.69
CA ARG A 59 -7.40 -13.09 1.90
C ARG A 59 -7.29 -12.73 0.42
N SER A 60 -6.78 -11.56 0.10
CA SER A 60 -6.64 -11.05 -1.27
C SER A 60 -5.23 -10.48 -1.43
N PRO A 61 -4.23 -11.35 -1.69
CA PRO A 61 -2.83 -10.99 -1.60
C PRO A 61 -2.41 -9.94 -2.62
N ARG A 62 -2.12 -8.74 -2.11
CA ARG A 62 -1.39 -7.67 -2.78
C ARG A 62 -0.52 -6.95 -1.76
N VAL A 63 0.57 -6.32 -2.22
CA VAL A 63 1.30 -5.40 -1.35
C VAL A 63 0.37 -4.26 -0.97
N TRP A 64 0.16 -4.09 0.33
CA TRP A 64 -0.63 -2.98 0.86
C TRP A 64 0.32 -1.89 1.35
N VAL A 65 0.02 -0.64 1.05
CA VAL A 65 0.76 0.53 1.51
C VAL A 65 -0.17 1.38 2.37
N GLY A 66 0.34 1.92 3.46
CA GLY A 66 -0.40 2.88 4.26
C GLY A 66 0.42 3.39 5.42
N HIS A 67 -0.26 3.92 6.43
CA HIS A 67 0.39 4.51 7.60
C HIS A 67 0.11 3.71 8.85
N GLY A 68 1.11 3.62 9.73
CA GLY A 68 0.93 3.02 11.04
C GLY A 68 -0.02 3.85 11.89
N LYS A 69 -1.11 3.23 12.39
CA LYS A 69 -2.13 3.93 13.19
C LYS A 69 -1.59 4.63 14.45
N ARG A 70 -0.45 4.17 14.98
CA ARG A 70 0.13 4.67 16.24
C ARG A 70 1.28 5.66 16.03
N ASP A 71 2.03 5.53 14.94
CA ASP A 71 3.27 6.28 14.71
C ASP A 71 3.25 7.14 13.44
N GLY A 72 2.18 7.05 12.63
CA GLY A 72 2.02 7.80 11.38
C GLY A 72 3.01 7.43 10.28
N ARG A 73 3.90 6.45 10.51
CA ARG A 73 4.98 6.11 9.58
C ARG A 73 4.44 5.33 8.40
N SER A 74 4.96 5.62 7.21
CA SER A 74 4.67 4.85 6.01
C SER A 74 5.19 3.42 6.16
N LEU A 75 4.35 2.46 5.82
CA LEU A 75 4.67 1.05 5.91
C LEU A 75 4.08 0.26 4.76
N LEU A 76 4.78 -0.83 4.42
CA LEU A 76 4.33 -1.83 3.47
C LEU A 76 3.92 -3.08 4.25
N LEU A 77 2.80 -3.67 3.87
CA LEU A 77 2.41 -5.00 4.30
C LEU A 77 2.49 -5.94 3.09
N VAL A 78 3.48 -6.82 3.12
CA VAL A 78 3.88 -7.68 2.02
C VAL A 78 3.50 -9.13 2.35
N PRO A 79 2.70 -9.81 1.51
CA PRO A 79 2.47 -11.25 1.67
C PRO A 79 3.76 -12.03 1.43
N LEU A 80 4.06 -12.97 2.33
CA LEU A 80 5.17 -13.90 2.18
C LEU A 80 4.62 -15.24 1.74
N TYR A 81 5.29 -15.88 0.78
CA TYR A 81 4.83 -17.12 0.17
C TYR A 81 5.74 -18.28 0.52
N ASP A 82 5.12 -19.43 0.75
CA ASP A 82 5.77 -20.73 0.77
C ASP A 82 4.99 -21.67 -0.15
N GLN A 83 5.69 -22.33 -1.08
CA GLN A 83 5.09 -23.23 -2.08
C GLN A 83 3.86 -22.67 -2.81
N GLY A 84 3.87 -21.37 -3.13
CA GLY A 84 2.78 -20.69 -3.84
C GLY A 84 1.57 -20.30 -2.96
N GLN A 85 1.61 -20.55 -1.66
CA GLN A 85 0.59 -20.13 -0.70
C GLN A 85 1.11 -19.05 0.25
N VAL A 86 0.23 -18.16 0.70
CA VAL A 86 0.61 -17.15 1.70
C VAL A 86 0.87 -17.86 3.03
N SER A 87 2.10 -17.78 3.53
CA SER A 87 2.55 -18.40 4.78
C SER A 87 2.84 -17.37 5.88
N GLY A 88 2.96 -16.10 5.50
CA GLY A 88 3.35 -15.04 6.41
C GLY A 88 3.08 -13.64 5.88
N LEU A 89 3.46 -12.66 6.68
CA LEU A 89 3.41 -11.24 6.32
C LEU A 89 4.71 -10.56 6.74
N GLY A 90 5.25 -9.71 5.87
CA GLY A 90 6.27 -8.73 6.22
C GLY A 90 5.62 -7.35 6.41
N LEU A 91 5.78 -6.74 7.57
CA LEU A 91 5.42 -5.33 7.79
C LEU A 91 6.71 -4.52 7.80
N VAL A 92 6.94 -3.70 6.78
CA VAL A 92 8.20 -2.97 6.58
C VAL A 92 7.93 -1.47 6.76
N HIS A 93 8.61 -0.85 7.71
CA HIS A 93 8.61 0.61 7.86
C HIS A 93 9.56 1.21 6.82
N VAL A 94 9.07 2.15 6.03
CA VAL A 94 9.82 2.74 4.91
C VAL A 94 9.78 4.25 4.93
N ARG A 95 10.79 4.86 4.32
CA ARG A 95 10.75 6.25 3.86
C ARG A 95 10.70 6.25 2.34
N PHE A 96 9.71 6.90 1.75
CA PHE A 96 9.64 7.09 0.30
C PHE A 96 10.59 8.19 -0.15
N LYS A 97 11.06 8.10 -1.39
CA LYS A 97 11.74 9.23 -2.04
C LYS A 97 10.72 10.34 -2.27
N THR A 98 11.08 11.57 -1.91
CA THR A 98 10.27 12.77 -2.16
C THR A 98 10.29 13.16 -3.63
N GLU A 99 11.45 13.05 -4.27
CA GLU A 99 11.62 13.35 -5.69
C GLU A 99 11.81 12.05 -6.47
N VAL A 100 10.90 11.80 -7.40
CA VAL A 100 10.96 10.67 -8.33
C VAL A 100 10.53 11.11 -9.71
N ASP A 101 10.96 10.41 -10.74
CA ASP A 101 10.46 10.62 -12.10
C ASP A 101 9.07 9.99 -12.29
N GLN A 102 8.38 10.37 -13.37
CA GLN A 102 7.07 9.83 -13.74
C GLN A 102 7.09 8.30 -13.88
N ARG A 103 8.14 7.77 -14.53
CA ARG A 103 8.34 6.33 -14.72
C ARG A 103 8.35 5.57 -13.39
N THR A 104 8.98 6.13 -12.36
CA THR A 104 9.03 5.53 -11.02
C THR A 104 7.67 5.57 -10.33
N ARG A 105 6.88 6.64 -10.49
CA ARG A 105 5.50 6.71 -9.96
C ARG A 105 4.63 5.59 -10.55
N VAL A 106 4.62 5.47 -11.87
CA VAL A 106 3.87 4.43 -12.61
C VAL A 106 4.29 3.03 -12.16
N ARG A 107 5.60 2.78 -12.08
CA ARG A 107 6.14 1.48 -11.63
C ARG A 107 5.74 1.17 -10.19
N ALA A 108 5.76 2.16 -9.30
CA ALA A 108 5.38 1.97 -7.91
C ALA A 108 3.89 1.62 -7.78
N LEU A 109 3.01 2.35 -8.47
CA LEU A 109 1.57 2.07 -8.50
C LEU A 109 1.28 0.67 -9.05
N LYS A 110 1.94 0.27 -10.15
CA LYS A 110 1.79 -1.07 -10.74
C LYS A 110 2.27 -2.17 -9.78
N ALA A 111 3.41 -1.95 -9.10
CA ALA A 111 3.97 -2.93 -8.17
C ALA A 111 3.05 -3.24 -6.97
N VAL A 112 2.18 -2.30 -6.59
CA VAL A 112 1.22 -2.48 -5.49
C VAL A 112 -0.22 -2.70 -6.00
N GLY A 113 -0.40 -2.87 -7.31
CA GLY A 113 -1.70 -3.14 -7.92
C GLY A 113 -2.69 -1.98 -7.84
N ARG A 114 -2.22 -0.73 -7.79
CA ARG A 114 -3.05 0.49 -7.68
C ARG A 114 -3.18 1.28 -8.98
N TYR A 115 -2.34 1.00 -9.96
CA TYR A 115 -2.32 1.76 -11.22
C TYR A 115 -3.64 1.63 -11.99
N GLU A 116 -4.12 0.41 -12.19
CA GLU A 116 -5.39 0.18 -12.91
C GLU A 116 -6.60 0.67 -12.10
N ASP A 117 -6.61 0.47 -10.77
CA ASP A 117 -7.67 1.00 -9.88
C ASP A 117 -7.82 2.53 -10.08
N LEU A 118 -6.72 3.28 -10.01
CA LEU A 118 -6.74 4.74 -10.19
C LEU A 118 -7.12 5.15 -11.62
N LYS A 119 -6.57 4.45 -12.63
CA LYS A 119 -6.88 4.72 -14.03
C LYS A 119 -8.36 4.57 -14.31
N CYS A 120 -8.97 3.47 -13.88
CA CYS A 120 -10.41 3.25 -14.02
C CYS A 120 -11.20 4.38 -13.37
N THR A 121 -10.88 4.75 -12.13
CA THR A 121 -11.57 5.84 -11.43
C THR A 121 -11.47 7.18 -12.15
N VAL A 122 -10.31 7.52 -12.74
CA VAL A 122 -10.18 8.77 -13.52
C VAL A 122 -11.02 8.73 -14.78
N GLN A 123 -11.03 7.60 -15.49
CA GLN A 123 -11.82 7.44 -16.72
C GLN A 123 -13.34 7.46 -16.44
N GLU A 124 -13.78 6.96 -15.28
CA GLU A 124 -15.17 7.07 -14.82
C GLU A 124 -15.60 8.52 -14.55
N MET A 125 -14.66 9.46 -14.45
CA MET A 125 -14.91 10.90 -14.27
C MET A 125 -14.85 11.70 -15.58
N ASP A 126 -14.97 11.02 -16.74
CA ASP A 126 -14.93 11.60 -18.09
C ASP A 126 -13.59 12.31 -18.43
N LEU A 127 -12.48 11.82 -17.87
CA LEU A 127 -11.14 12.31 -18.16
C LEU A 127 -10.28 11.24 -18.85
N ASP A 128 -9.53 11.65 -19.88
CA ASP A 128 -8.54 10.81 -20.51
C ASP A 128 -7.37 10.53 -19.58
N TRP A 129 -6.90 9.28 -19.57
CA TRP A 129 -5.73 8.90 -18.78
C TRP A 129 -4.43 9.31 -19.47
N ASP A 130 -3.63 10.11 -18.77
CA ASP A 130 -2.21 10.31 -19.06
C ASP A 130 -1.42 10.07 -17.77
N ASP A 131 -0.30 9.35 -17.86
CA ASP A 131 0.63 9.18 -16.74
C ASP A 131 1.14 10.54 -16.23
N ALA A 132 1.06 11.61 -17.03
CA ALA A 132 1.47 12.97 -16.66
C ALA A 132 0.62 13.53 -15.51
N LEU A 133 -0.63 13.07 -15.37
CA LEU A 133 -1.55 13.42 -14.28
C LEU A 133 -0.99 13.05 -12.89
N LEU A 134 -0.03 12.11 -12.83
CA LEU A 134 0.63 11.69 -11.59
C LEU A 134 1.71 12.67 -11.12
N GLY A 135 2.14 13.61 -11.97
CA GLY A 135 3.28 14.49 -11.71
C GLY A 135 3.13 15.38 -10.49
N ASP A 136 1.90 15.86 -10.25
CA ASP A 136 1.57 16.81 -9.19
C ASP A 136 1.36 16.17 -7.82
N PHE A 137 1.46 14.85 -7.74
CA PHE A 137 1.27 14.11 -6.50
C PHE A 137 2.60 13.63 -5.93
N GLN A 138 2.66 13.67 -4.60
CA GLN A 138 3.73 13.01 -3.88
C GLN A 138 3.60 11.50 -4.05
N LEU A 139 4.73 10.79 -4.15
CA LEU A 139 4.71 9.34 -4.33
C LEU A 139 3.96 8.63 -3.19
N GLU A 140 4.12 9.12 -1.96
CA GLU A 140 3.43 8.57 -0.81
C GLU A 140 1.91 8.70 -0.95
N GLU A 141 1.42 9.89 -1.30
CA GLU A 141 0.00 10.17 -1.54
C GLU A 141 -0.61 9.22 -2.59
N LEU A 142 0.08 9.04 -3.72
CA LEU A 142 -0.34 8.10 -4.78
C LEU A 142 -0.48 6.65 -4.28
N LEU A 143 0.33 6.26 -3.31
CA LEU A 143 0.37 4.89 -2.79
C LEU A 143 -0.58 4.67 -1.61
N THR A 144 -1.03 5.72 -0.92
CA THR A 144 -1.80 5.58 0.33
C THR A 144 -3.22 6.14 0.28
N GLU A 145 -3.51 7.18 -0.51
CA GLU A 145 -4.86 7.74 -0.63
C GLU A 145 -5.83 6.77 -1.33
N SER A 146 -7.13 7.02 -1.31
CA SER A 146 -8.06 6.20 -2.10
C SER A 146 -8.01 6.57 -3.58
N ALA A 147 -8.40 5.65 -4.47
CA ALA A 147 -8.45 5.95 -5.90
C ALA A 147 -9.45 7.07 -6.20
N GLU A 148 -10.57 7.09 -5.47
CA GLU A 148 -11.63 8.10 -5.56
C GLU A 148 -11.12 9.49 -5.19
N ARG A 149 -10.44 9.64 -4.04
CA ARG A 149 -9.87 10.93 -3.62
C ARG A 149 -8.82 11.44 -4.61
N LEU A 150 -7.97 10.53 -5.11
CA LEU A 150 -6.96 10.89 -6.11
C LEU A 150 -7.63 11.30 -7.44
N GLY A 151 -8.67 10.59 -7.88
CA GLY A 151 -9.45 10.92 -9.07
C GLY A 151 -10.11 12.29 -8.97
N GLU A 152 -10.78 12.58 -7.85
CA GLU A 152 -11.38 13.90 -7.56
C GLU A 152 -10.32 15.01 -7.62
N ALA A 153 -9.15 14.76 -7.04
CA ALA A 153 -8.05 15.72 -7.03
C ALA A 153 -7.40 15.91 -8.42
N ILE A 154 -7.36 14.87 -9.26
CA ILE A 154 -6.94 14.97 -10.67
C ILE A 154 -7.94 15.83 -11.44
N ARG A 155 -9.24 15.55 -11.27
CA ARG A 155 -10.31 16.27 -11.96
C ARG A 155 -10.33 17.76 -11.61
N ALA A 156 -10.25 18.08 -10.33
CA ALA A 156 -10.22 19.47 -9.88
C ALA A 156 -9.03 20.24 -10.48
N ARG A 157 -7.85 19.62 -10.60
CA ARG A 157 -6.67 20.24 -11.22
C ARG A 157 -6.84 20.43 -12.73
N ALA A 158 -7.44 19.46 -13.42
CA ALA A 158 -7.72 19.57 -14.85
C ALA A 158 -8.71 20.72 -15.16
N GLU A 159 -9.74 20.92 -14.33
CA GLU A 159 -10.68 22.03 -14.48
C GLU A 159 -10.01 23.41 -14.30
N VAL A 160 -9.10 23.53 -13.32
CA VAL A 160 -8.33 24.76 -13.10
C VAL A 160 -7.43 25.06 -14.31
N ALA A 161 -6.70 24.06 -14.81
CA ALA A 161 -5.83 24.22 -15.98
C ALA A 161 -6.61 24.64 -17.24
N ALA A 162 -7.82 24.10 -17.43
CA ALA A 162 -8.70 24.49 -18.54
C ALA A 162 -9.26 25.92 -18.40
N GLY A 163 -9.52 26.38 -17.16
CA GLY A 163 -10.01 27.72 -16.87
C GLY A 163 -8.96 28.83 -17.06
N GLU A 164 -7.69 28.54 -16.79
CA GLU A 164 -6.58 29.49 -16.96
C GLU A 164 -6.21 29.70 -18.44
N GLY A 165 -6.43 28.71 -19.31
CA GLY A 165 -6.18 28.80 -20.75
C GLY A 165 -7.20 29.62 -21.55
N GLY A 166 -8.30 30.06 -20.94
CA GLY A 166 -9.40 30.78 -21.61
C GLY A 166 -9.37 32.31 -21.51
N GLN A 167 -8.34 32.91 -20.88
CA GLN A 167 -8.21 34.37 -20.72
C GLN A 167 -7.11 35.01 -21.57
N GLY A 168 -6.60 34.31 -22.59
CA GLY A 168 -5.58 34.80 -23.53
C GLY A 168 -6.14 35.43 -24.80
#